data_AF-A0A2G9RNV1-F1
#
_entry.id   AF-A0A2G9RNV1-F1
#
_cell.length_a   1.000
_cell.length_b   1.000
_cell.length_c   1.000
_cell.angle_alpha   90.00
_cell.angle_beta   90.00
_cell.angle_gamma   90.00
#
_symmetry.space_group_name_H-M   'P 1'
#
loop_
_entity.id
_entity.type
_entity.pdbx_description
1 polymer ?
#
loop_
_entity_poly.entity_id
_entity_poly.type
_entity_poly.pdbx_seq_one_letter_code
_entity_poly.pdbx_strand_id
1 'polypeptide(L)'
;MILSNPKFAEHGETLAMKGLTLNCLGKKEDAYEFVRKGLRNDVKSHVCWHVYGLLQRSDKKYDEAIKCYRNALKLDKDNLQILRDLSLLQIQMRDLEGYRETRYQLLQLRPMQRASWIGYAIAYHLLKDYEMALKLLEEFRKTQQVPPNKIDYEYSELILYQNQVMREASLFQESLDHIEAYEKQICDKLQVEEIK
;
A
#
# COMPACT_ATOMS: atom_id res chain seq x y z
N MET A 1 -6.02 7.54 34.66
CA MET A 1 -6.23 7.78 33.21
C MET A 1 -5.29 8.91 32.82
N ILE A 2 -4.51 8.86 31.74
CA ILE A 2 -3.48 9.89 31.47
C ILE A 2 -4.06 11.31 31.47
N LEU A 3 -5.28 11.48 30.93
CA LEU A 3 -6.00 12.76 30.89
C LEU A 3 -6.57 13.22 32.25
N SER A 4 -6.61 12.36 33.28
CA SER A 4 -7.04 12.76 34.62
C SER A 4 -5.92 13.42 35.42
N ASN A 5 -4.68 13.37 34.92
CA ASN A 5 -3.56 14.11 35.49
C ASN A 5 -3.54 15.52 34.87
N PRO A 6 -3.63 16.60 35.67
CA PRO A 6 -3.62 17.98 35.15
C PRO A 6 -2.43 18.30 34.25
N LYS A 7 -1.28 17.63 34.46
CA LYS A 7 -0.07 17.81 33.63
C LYS A 7 -0.22 17.32 32.19
N PHE A 8 -1.12 16.36 31.95
CA PHE A 8 -1.30 15.72 30.64
C PHE A 8 -2.75 15.79 30.13
N ALA A 9 -3.61 16.57 30.79
CA ALA A 9 -5.01 16.74 30.41
C ALA A 9 -5.18 17.26 28.97
N GLU A 10 -4.19 18.02 28.50
CA GLU A 10 -4.14 18.63 27.18
C GLU A 10 -3.15 17.96 26.22
N HIS A 11 -2.64 16.77 26.57
CA HIS A 11 -1.65 16.06 25.73
C HIS A 11 -2.25 15.69 24.36
N GLY A 12 -1.63 16.20 23.28
CA GLY A 12 -2.18 16.18 21.92
C GLY A 12 -2.50 14.77 21.41
N GLU A 13 -1.54 13.86 21.48
CA GLU A 13 -1.70 12.49 20.96
C GLU A 13 -2.74 11.70 21.75
N THR A 14 -2.81 11.90 23.07
CA THR A 14 -3.80 11.21 23.91
C THR A 14 -5.22 11.69 23.61
N LEU A 15 -5.39 13.00 23.35
CA LEU A 15 -6.66 13.55 22.90
C LEU A 15 -7.04 13.03 21.51
N ALA A 16 -6.09 12.96 20.58
CA ALA A 16 -6.31 12.40 19.25
C ALA A 16 -6.74 10.93 19.34
N MET A 17 -6.04 10.10 20.12
CA MET A 17 -6.39 8.69 20.32
C MET A 17 -7.76 8.51 20.96
N LYS A 18 -8.11 9.34 21.96
CA LYS A 18 -9.46 9.36 22.53
C LYS A 18 -10.51 9.64 21.46
N GLY A 19 -10.26 10.63 20.60
CA GLY A 19 -11.15 10.96 19.49
C GLY A 19 -11.29 9.81 18.48
N LEU A 20 -10.20 9.10 18.15
CA LEU A 20 -10.25 7.91 17.30
C LEU A 20 -11.14 6.82 17.91
N THR A 21 -10.98 6.53 19.21
CA THR A 21 -11.83 5.55 19.91
C THR A 21 -13.30 5.97 19.91
N LEU A 22 -13.60 7.25 20.11
CA LEU A 22 -14.97 7.77 20.05
C LEU A 22 -15.59 7.62 18.66
N ASN A 23 -14.80 7.78 17.59
CA ASN A 23 -15.27 7.53 16.23
C ASN A 23 -15.68 6.06 16.04
N CYS A 24 -14.89 5.11 16.55
CA CYS A 24 -15.22 3.69 16.54
C CYS A 24 -16.49 3.35 17.35
N LEU A 25 -16.81 4.16 18.37
CA LEU A 25 -18.05 4.05 19.15
C LEU A 25 -19.26 4.76 18.50
N GLY A 26 -19.10 5.33 17.30
CA GLY A 26 -20.16 6.03 16.58
C GLY A 26 -20.38 7.48 17.02
N LYS A 27 -19.60 8.00 17.97
CA LYS A 27 -19.69 9.39 18.46
C LYS A 27 -18.83 10.32 17.61
N LYS A 28 -19.29 10.57 16.37
CA LYS A 28 -18.51 11.31 15.36
C LYS A 28 -18.20 12.76 15.74
N GLU A 29 -19.18 13.50 16.27
CA GLU A 29 -18.98 14.92 16.63
C GLU A 29 -17.91 15.06 17.72
N ASP A 30 -18.04 14.29 18.81
CA ASP A 30 -17.04 14.26 19.89
C ASP A 30 -15.66 13.86 19.36
N ALA A 31 -15.60 12.88 18.44
CA ALA A 31 -14.36 12.44 17.84
C ALA A 31 -13.63 13.59 17.12
N TYR A 32 -14.35 14.35 16.29
CA TYR A 32 -13.79 15.50 15.61
C TYR A 32 -13.33 16.60 16.56
N GLU A 33 -14.09 16.86 17.64
CA GLU A 33 -13.70 17.83 18.65
C GLU A 33 -12.37 17.44 19.30
N PHE A 34 -12.26 16.21 19.81
CA PHE A 34 -11.06 15.72 20.48
C PHE A 34 -9.85 15.64 19.55
N VAL A 35 -10.03 15.17 18.30
CA VAL A 35 -8.92 15.11 17.33
C VAL A 35 -8.45 16.51 16.93
N ARG A 36 -9.36 17.47 16.66
CA ARG A 36 -8.97 18.86 16.36
C ARG A 36 -8.30 19.54 17.54
N LYS A 37 -8.72 19.22 18.76
CA LYS A 37 -8.08 19.72 19.98
C LYS A 37 -6.69 19.10 20.15
N GLY A 38 -6.56 17.79 19.95
CA GLY A 38 -5.28 17.09 19.99
C GLY A 38 -4.27 17.65 18.98
N LEU A 39 -4.71 17.87 17.74
CA LEU A 39 -3.88 18.46 16.69
C LEU A 39 -3.49 19.92 16.98
N ARG A 40 -4.38 20.72 17.57
CA ARG A 40 -4.05 22.09 18.00
C ARG A 40 -3.00 22.12 19.10
N ASN A 41 -3.06 21.16 20.02
CA ASN A 41 -2.13 21.07 21.14
C ASN A 41 -0.77 20.49 20.71
N ASP A 42 -0.73 19.70 19.64
CA ASP A 42 0.52 19.21 19.05
C ASP A 42 0.43 19.07 17.51
N VAL A 43 0.73 20.17 16.81
CA VAL A 43 0.75 20.23 15.33
C VAL A 43 1.96 19.49 14.75
N LYS A 44 2.99 19.22 15.56
CA LYS A 44 4.23 18.54 15.13
C LYS A 44 4.20 17.03 15.40
N SER A 45 3.09 16.49 15.91
CA SER A 45 2.91 15.05 16.05
C SER A 45 2.37 14.42 14.76
N HIS A 46 3.13 13.47 14.22
CA HIS A 46 2.68 12.63 13.11
C HIS A 46 1.45 11.79 13.50
N VAL A 47 1.33 11.41 14.77
CA VAL A 47 0.19 10.64 15.32
C VAL A 47 -1.10 11.45 15.22
N CYS A 48 -1.07 12.72 15.64
CA CYS A 48 -2.24 13.61 15.55
C CYS A 48 -2.71 13.77 14.10
N TRP A 49 -1.79 13.99 13.17
CA TRP A 49 -2.10 14.09 11.74
C TRP A 49 -2.62 12.78 11.15
N HIS A 50 -2.02 11.64 11.49
CA HIS A 50 -2.46 10.32 11.02
C HIS A 50 -3.87 10.02 11.51
N VAL A 51 -4.15 10.22 12.79
CA VAL A 51 -5.49 10.04 13.37
C VAL A 51 -6.53 10.94 12.69
N TYR A 52 -6.18 12.21 12.45
CA TYR A 52 -7.09 13.11 11.74
C TYR A 52 -7.39 12.62 10.31
N GLY A 53 -6.37 12.11 9.61
CA GLY A 53 -6.54 11.46 8.31
C GLY A 53 -7.43 10.21 8.36
N LEU A 54 -7.31 9.38 9.40
CA LEU A 54 -8.17 8.20 9.59
C LEU A 54 -9.65 8.59 9.78
N LEU A 55 -9.93 9.67 10.52
CA LEU A 55 -11.29 10.20 10.67
C LEU A 55 -11.85 10.67 9.33
N GLN A 56 -11.09 11.49 8.57
CA GLN A 56 -11.51 11.94 7.24
C GLN A 56 -11.77 10.77 6.29
N ARG A 57 -10.90 9.75 6.32
CA ARG A 57 -11.07 8.52 5.53
C ARG A 57 -12.38 7.80 5.89
N SER A 58 -12.72 7.74 7.18
CA SER A 58 -13.96 7.09 7.63
C SER A 58 -15.23 7.80 7.14
N ASP A 59 -15.12 9.10 6.82
CA ASP A 59 -16.17 9.91 6.20
C ASP A 59 -16.06 9.98 4.67
N LYS A 60 -15.22 9.15 4.06
CA LYS A 60 -14.96 9.11 2.60
C LYS A 60 -14.41 10.43 2.03
N LYS A 61 -13.88 11.29 2.89
CA LYS A 61 -13.18 12.55 2.53
C LYS A 61 -11.72 12.23 2.20
N TYR A 62 -11.53 11.56 1.06
CA TYR A 62 -10.24 10.96 0.70
C TYR A 62 -9.17 12.00 0.40
N ASP A 63 -9.52 13.13 -0.23
CA ASP A 63 -8.58 14.22 -0.52
C ASP A 63 -8.04 14.85 0.76
N GLU A 64 -8.91 15.09 1.75
CA GLU A 64 -8.51 15.58 3.07
C GLU A 64 -7.66 14.56 3.82
N ALA A 65 -8.01 13.28 3.76
CA ALA A 65 -7.23 12.22 4.38
C ALA A 65 -5.80 12.15 3.81
N ILE A 66 -5.65 12.24 2.48
CA ILE A 66 -4.34 12.27 1.81
C ILE A 66 -3.51 13.49 2.27
N LYS A 67 -4.12 14.67 2.39
CA LYS A 67 -3.43 15.87 2.94
C LYS A 67 -2.93 15.63 4.36
N CYS A 68 -3.74 15.00 5.20
CA CYS A 68 -3.35 14.66 6.57
C CYS A 68 -2.18 13.67 6.61
N TYR A 69 -2.23 12.61 5.80
CA TYR A 69 -1.14 11.63 5.73
C TYR A 69 0.15 12.25 5.19
N ARG A 70 0.08 13.10 4.17
CA ARG A 70 1.26 13.84 3.67
C ARG A 70 1.86 14.74 4.76
N ASN A 71 1.05 15.41 5.57
CA ASN A 71 1.55 16.19 6.70
C ASN A 71 2.17 15.33 7.80
N ALA A 72 1.59 14.16 8.09
CA ALA A 72 2.16 13.22 9.04
C ALA A 72 3.53 12.70 8.55
N LEU A 73 3.65 12.36 7.26
CA LEU A 73 4.90 11.89 6.65
C LEU A 73 5.98 12.98 6.54
N LYS A 74 5.64 14.27 6.54
CA LYS A 74 6.64 15.33 6.68
C LYS A 74 7.35 15.30 8.05
N LEU A 75 6.68 14.77 9.07
CA LEU A 75 7.17 14.69 10.45
C LEU A 75 7.85 13.35 10.72
N ASP A 76 7.31 12.26 10.15
CA ASP A 76 7.89 10.92 10.19
C ASP A 76 7.80 10.25 8.82
N LYS A 77 8.84 10.45 8.01
CA LYS A 77 8.90 10.05 6.60
C LYS A 77 8.89 8.54 6.36
N ASP A 78 9.37 7.77 7.34
CA ASP A 78 9.58 6.32 7.19
C ASP A 78 8.48 5.51 7.91
N ASN A 79 7.38 6.17 8.29
CA ASN A 79 6.27 5.54 8.97
C ASN A 79 5.51 4.58 8.04
N LEU A 80 5.82 3.29 8.15
CA LEU A 80 5.25 2.23 7.31
C LEU A 80 3.72 2.19 7.33
N GLN A 81 3.09 2.46 8.47
CA GLN A 81 1.63 2.42 8.56
C GLN A 81 1.00 3.55 7.77
N ILE A 82 1.53 4.77 7.90
CA ILE A 82 1.02 5.95 7.19
C ILE A 82 1.30 5.83 5.68
N LEU A 83 2.47 5.34 5.28
CA LEU A 83 2.78 5.06 3.87
C LEU A 83 1.80 4.04 3.27
N ARG A 84 1.47 2.98 4.00
CA ARG A 84 0.47 1.99 3.56
C ARG A 84 -0.92 2.63 3.41
N ASP A 85 -1.38 3.37 4.41
CA ASP A 85 -2.67 4.06 4.38
C ASP A 85 -2.75 5.09 3.24
N LEU A 86 -1.66 5.83 2.98
CA LEU A 86 -1.54 6.76 1.86
C LEU A 86 -1.60 6.02 0.52
N SER A 87 -0.81 4.97 0.33
CA SER A 87 -0.80 4.21 -0.92
C SER A 87 -2.17 3.63 -1.28
N LEU A 88 -2.94 3.17 -0.28
CA LEU A 88 -4.29 2.66 -0.48
C LEU A 88 -5.25 3.75 -0.95
N LEU A 89 -5.14 4.96 -0.41
CA LEU A 89 -5.97 6.08 -0.86
C LEU A 89 -5.54 6.62 -2.23
N GLN A 90 -4.24 6.64 -2.54
CA GLN A 90 -3.74 7.09 -3.84
C GLN A 90 -4.27 6.21 -4.97
N ILE A 91 -4.20 4.88 -4.82
CA ILE A 91 -4.76 3.97 -5.82
C ILE A 91 -6.28 4.10 -5.94
N GLN A 92 -6.99 4.27 -4.81
CA GLN A 92 -8.44 4.51 -4.81
C GLN A 92 -8.83 5.78 -5.59
N MET A 93 -8.02 6.83 -5.45
CA MET A 93 -8.22 8.12 -6.11
C MET A 93 -7.58 8.20 -7.51
N ARG A 94 -6.99 7.10 -7.99
CA ARG A 94 -6.23 7.03 -9.25
C ARG A 94 -5.06 8.03 -9.36
N ASP A 95 -4.50 8.45 -8.22
CA ASP A 95 -3.21 9.14 -8.15
C ASP A 95 -2.08 8.10 -8.37
N LEU A 96 -1.92 7.65 -9.61
CA LEU A 96 -1.00 6.57 -9.97
C LEU A 96 0.47 6.97 -9.79
N GLU A 97 0.79 8.23 -10.06
CA GLU A 97 2.14 8.77 -9.86
C GLU A 97 2.51 8.82 -8.39
N GLY A 98 1.63 9.40 -7.55
CA GLY A 98 1.84 9.39 -6.12
C GLY A 98 1.86 7.97 -5.54
N TYR A 99 1.04 7.06 -6.07
CA TYR A 99 1.05 5.66 -5.68
C TYR A 99 2.41 4.99 -5.98
N ARG A 100 2.98 5.25 -7.16
CA ARG A 100 4.31 4.76 -7.55
C ARG A 100 5.39 5.25 -6.59
N GLU A 101 5.41 6.54 -6.26
CA GLU A 101 6.37 7.12 -5.32
C GLU A 101 6.26 6.50 -3.93
N THR A 102 5.04 6.39 -3.38
CA THR A 102 4.82 5.79 -2.06
C THR A 102 5.19 4.30 -2.04
N ARG A 103 4.90 3.56 -3.12
CA ARG A 103 5.27 2.14 -3.24
C ARG A 103 6.78 1.95 -3.36
N TYR A 104 7.48 2.85 -4.03
CA TYR A 104 8.94 2.85 -4.06
C TYR A 104 9.52 3.02 -2.65
N GLN A 105 9.01 3.98 -1.86
CA GLN A 105 9.44 4.17 -0.47
C GLN A 105 9.19 2.92 0.39
N LEU A 106 8.02 2.29 0.27
CA LEU A 106 7.72 1.04 0.96
C LEU A 106 8.66 -0.11 0.59
N LEU A 107 9.06 -0.19 -0.69
CA LEU A 107 10.04 -1.17 -1.16
C LEU A 107 11.43 -0.92 -0.56
N GLN A 108 11.89 0.33 -0.52
CA GLN A 108 13.17 0.69 0.10
C GLN A 108 13.20 0.33 1.60
N LEU A 109 12.11 0.57 2.32
CA LEU A 109 12.02 0.29 3.75
C LEU A 109 11.84 -1.21 4.07
N ARG A 110 11.16 -1.95 3.20
CA ARG A 110 10.86 -3.39 3.40
C ARG A 110 11.07 -4.19 2.10
N PRO A 111 12.33 -4.39 1.67
CA PRO A 111 12.64 -5.11 0.43
C PRO A 111 12.39 -6.62 0.54
N MET A 112 12.33 -7.17 1.76
CA MET A 112 12.03 -8.60 1.98
C MET A 112 10.53 -8.92 1.88
N GLN A 113 9.65 -7.92 1.86
CA GLN A 113 8.21 -8.16 1.80
C GLN A 113 7.74 -8.24 0.34
N ARG A 114 7.11 -9.37 0.00
CA ARG A 114 6.47 -9.59 -1.30
C ARG A 114 5.52 -8.46 -1.70
N ALA A 115 4.69 -8.00 -0.75
CA ALA A 115 3.72 -6.95 -0.99
C ALA A 115 4.34 -5.62 -1.46
N SER A 116 5.61 -5.35 -1.09
CA SER A 116 6.33 -4.16 -1.53
C SER A 116 6.72 -4.26 -3.02
N TRP A 117 7.26 -5.39 -3.44
CA TRP A 117 7.62 -5.66 -4.83
C TRP A 117 6.41 -5.66 -5.75
N ILE A 118 5.40 -6.45 -5.40
CA ILE A 118 4.16 -6.53 -6.19
C ILE A 118 3.47 -5.18 -6.23
N GLY A 119 3.39 -4.47 -5.10
CA GLY A 119 2.79 -3.14 -5.04
C GLY A 119 3.47 -2.13 -5.98
N TYR A 120 4.80 -2.20 -6.10
CA TYR A 120 5.57 -1.32 -6.99
C TYR A 120 5.47 -1.73 -8.47
N ALA A 121 5.50 -3.03 -8.77
CA ALA A 121 5.24 -3.54 -10.13
C ALA A 121 3.84 -3.15 -10.63
N ILE A 122 2.81 -3.28 -9.77
CA ILE A 122 1.44 -2.84 -10.08
C ILE A 122 1.40 -1.34 -10.38
N ALA A 123 2.20 -0.51 -9.69
CA ALA A 123 2.21 0.93 -9.94
C ALA A 123 2.64 1.24 -11.38
N TYR A 124 3.73 0.63 -11.87
CA TYR A 124 4.16 0.77 -13.26
C TYR A 124 3.19 0.13 -14.25
N HIS A 125 2.63 -1.04 -13.90
CA HIS A 125 1.63 -1.70 -14.74
C HIS A 125 0.42 -0.81 -14.99
N LEU A 126 -0.11 -0.15 -13.94
CA LEU A 126 -1.23 0.78 -14.06
C LEU A 126 -0.88 2.06 -14.84
N LEU A 127 0.39 2.47 -14.81
CA LEU A 127 0.92 3.57 -15.63
C LEU A 127 1.20 3.15 -17.08
N LYS A 128 0.97 1.87 -17.43
CA LYS A 128 1.29 1.26 -18.73
C LYS A 128 2.78 1.29 -19.10
N ASP A 129 3.64 1.45 -18.11
CA ASP A 129 5.07 1.25 -18.25
C ASP A 129 5.37 -0.25 -18.04
N TYR A 130 5.05 -1.02 -19.09
CA TYR A 130 5.15 -2.47 -19.05
C TYR A 130 6.61 -2.94 -18.93
N GLU A 131 7.56 -2.20 -19.50
CA GLU A 131 8.99 -2.51 -19.43
C GLU A 131 9.48 -2.51 -17.98
N MET A 132 9.19 -1.45 -17.23
CA MET A 132 9.57 -1.38 -15.82
C MET A 132 8.79 -2.36 -14.95
N ALA A 133 7.51 -2.58 -15.22
CA ALA A 133 6.71 -3.57 -14.51
C ALA A 133 7.30 -4.98 -14.65
N LEU A 134 7.64 -5.40 -15.88
CA LEU A 134 8.24 -6.71 -16.15
C LEU A 134 9.64 -6.84 -15.54
N LYS A 135 10.46 -5.78 -15.60
CA LYS A 135 11.77 -5.77 -14.96
C LYS A 135 11.68 -6.02 -13.46
N LEU A 136 10.75 -5.33 -12.76
CA LEU A 136 10.55 -5.51 -11.32
C LEU A 136 10.02 -6.89 -10.97
N LEU A 137 9.09 -7.43 -11.77
CA LEU A 137 8.57 -8.79 -11.57
C LEU A 137 9.67 -9.83 -11.75
N GLU A 138 10.53 -9.66 -12.76
CA GLU A 138 11.66 -10.55 -13.02
C GLU A 138 12.69 -10.50 -11.88
N GLU A 139 13.06 -9.30 -11.42
CA GLU A 139 13.95 -9.12 -10.28
C GLU A 139 13.39 -9.78 -9.02
N PHE A 140 12.10 -9.56 -8.73
CA PHE A 140 11.44 -10.17 -7.58
C PHE A 140 11.37 -11.70 -7.70
N ARG A 141 11.02 -12.22 -8.87
CA ARG A 141 10.96 -13.67 -9.14
C ARG A 141 12.31 -14.33 -8.91
N LYS A 142 13.42 -13.71 -9.33
CA LYS A 142 14.79 -14.22 -9.07
C LYS A 142 15.13 -14.31 -7.59
N THR A 143 14.50 -13.50 -6.73
CA THR A 143 14.67 -13.63 -5.27
C THR A 143 13.91 -14.82 -4.68
N GLN A 144 12.92 -15.35 -5.39
CA GLN A 144 12.16 -16.51 -4.96
C GLN A 144 12.92 -17.78 -5.34
N GLN A 145 13.25 -18.62 -4.35
CA GLN A 145 13.91 -19.91 -4.57
C GLN A 145 12.88 -21.03 -4.59
N VAL A 146 12.09 -21.12 -5.65
CA VAL A 146 11.09 -22.20 -5.82
C VAL A 146 11.67 -23.28 -6.75
N PRO A 147 11.80 -24.54 -6.30
CA PRO A 147 12.30 -25.63 -7.14
C PRO A 147 11.43 -25.82 -8.39
N PRO A 148 12.01 -26.13 -9.57
CA PRO A 148 11.26 -26.30 -10.82
C PRO A 148 10.16 -27.38 -10.78
N ASN A 149 10.31 -28.38 -9.91
CA ASN A 149 9.36 -29.49 -9.76
C ASN A 149 8.39 -29.29 -8.59
N LYS A 150 8.39 -28.12 -7.95
CA LYS A 150 7.46 -27.78 -6.87
C LYS A 150 6.49 -26.73 -7.38
N ILE A 151 5.21 -27.06 -7.27
CA ILE A 151 4.13 -26.10 -7.45
C ILE A 151 3.95 -25.35 -6.13
N ASP A 152 4.12 -24.04 -6.19
CA ASP A 152 3.83 -23.13 -5.10
C ASP A 152 2.79 -22.13 -5.59
N TYR A 153 1.67 -22.04 -4.88
CA TYR A 153 0.52 -21.25 -5.35
C TYR A 153 0.89 -19.78 -5.55
N GLU A 154 1.63 -19.22 -4.61
CA GLU A 154 2.05 -17.83 -4.64
C GLU A 154 3.00 -17.54 -5.81
N TYR A 155 3.92 -18.45 -6.08
CA TYR A 155 4.84 -18.36 -7.21
C TYR A 155 4.13 -18.57 -8.55
N SER A 156 3.17 -19.49 -8.61
CA SER A 156 2.29 -19.69 -9.77
C SER A 156 1.57 -18.41 -10.16
N GLU A 157 0.92 -17.73 -9.19
CA GLU A 157 0.23 -16.45 -9.42
C GLU A 157 1.20 -15.35 -9.88
N LEU A 158 2.44 -15.35 -9.39
CA LEU A 158 3.46 -14.39 -9.87
C LEU A 158 3.82 -14.63 -11.35
N ILE A 159 4.00 -15.89 -11.76
CA ILE A 159 4.27 -16.26 -13.16
C ILE A 159 3.11 -15.85 -14.07
N LEU A 160 1.88 -16.16 -13.67
CA LEU A 160 0.68 -15.83 -14.43
C LEU A 160 0.49 -14.31 -14.52
N TYR A 161 0.74 -13.58 -13.43
CA TYR A 161 0.71 -12.12 -13.46
C TYR A 161 1.77 -11.53 -14.39
N GLN A 162 3.02 -12.03 -14.32
CA GLN A 162 4.08 -11.61 -15.24
C GLN A 162 3.70 -11.87 -16.70
N ASN A 163 3.08 -13.02 -16.99
CA ASN A 163 2.59 -13.33 -18.32
C ASN A 163 1.46 -12.40 -18.78
N GLN A 164 0.50 -12.09 -17.89
CA GLN A 164 -0.56 -11.12 -18.17
C GLN A 164 0.02 -9.77 -18.59
N VAL A 165 1.02 -9.26 -17.86
CA VAL A 165 1.70 -7.99 -18.19
C VAL A 165 2.38 -8.07 -19.57
N MET A 166 3.01 -9.19 -19.93
CA MET A 166 3.59 -9.39 -21.27
C MET A 166 2.52 -9.32 -22.37
N ARG A 167 1.37 -9.97 -22.16
CA ARG A 167 0.25 -9.95 -23.12
C ARG A 167 -0.34 -8.55 -23.28
N GLU A 168 -0.53 -7.82 -22.17
CA GLU A 168 -0.99 -6.42 -22.21
C GLU A 168 0.03 -5.50 -22.91
N ALA A 169 1.32 -5.81 -22.82
CA ALA A 169 2.40 -5.15 -23.54
C ALA A 169 2.51 -5.56 -25.03
N SER A 170 1.63 -6.44 -25.52
CA SER A 170 1.69 -7.03 -26.87
C SER A 170 2.94 -7.88 -27.17
N LEU A 171 3.61 -8.38 -26.13
CA LEU A 171 4.78 -9.28 -26.21
C LEU A 171 4.31 -10.75 -26.27
N PHE A 172 3.59 -11.10 -27.34
CA PHE A 172 2.89 -12.38 -27.43
C PHE A 172 3.84 -13.58 -27.52
N GLN A 173 4.95 -13.44 -28.26
CA GLN A 173 5.91 -14.53 -28.38
C GLN A 173 6.65 -14.74 -27.06
N GLU A 174 7.12 -13.67 -26.42
CA GLU A 174 7.78 -13.76 -25.12
C GLU A 174 6.84 -14.30 -24.04
N SER A 175 5.55 -13.93 -24.12
CA SER A 175 4.50 -14.49 -23.28
C SER A 175 4.39 -16.01 -23.44
N LEU A 176 4.32 -16.51 -24.68
CA LEU A 176 4.21 -17.94 -24.95
C LEU A 176 5.45 -18.69 -24.43
N ASP A 177 6.64 -18.22 -24.80
CA ASP A 177 7.91 -18.80 -24.36
C ASP A 177 8.02 -18.83 -22.82
N HIS A 178 7.54 -17.79 -22.15
CA HIS A 178 7.51 -17.70 -20.70
C HIS A 178 6.58 -18.75 -20.07
N ILE A 179 5.37 -18.93 -20.59
CA ILE A 179 4.43 -19.94 -20.04
C ILE A 179 4.97 -21.35 -20.26
N GLU A 180 5.50 -21.66 -21.44
CA GLU A 180 6.10 -22.96 -21.72
C GLU A 180 7.28 -23.26 -20.80
N ALA A 181 8.13 -22.27 -20.52
CA ALA A 181 9.27 -22.41 -19.63
C ALA A 181 8.88 -22.75 -18.17
N TYR A 182 7.76 -22.20 -17.70
CA TYR A 182 7.34 -22.31 -16.29
C TYR A 182 6.09 -23.17 -16.07
N GLU A 183 5.56 -23.83 -17.10
CA GLU A 183 4.31 -24.62 -17.05
C GLU A 183 4.24 -25.57 -15.86
N LYS A 184 5.35 -26.23 -15.53
CA LYS A 184 5.44 -27.21 -14.41
C LYS A 184 5.25 -26.59 -13.03
N GLN A 185 5.43 -25.28 -12.90
CA GLN A 185 5.34 -24.51 -11.66
C GLN A 185 3.99 -23.78 -11.52
N ILE A 186 3.14 -23.82 -12.56
CA ILE A 186 1.84 -23.14 -12.57
C ILE A 186 0.73 -24.11 -12.10
N CYS A 187 -0.10 -23.67 -11.16
CA CYS A 187 -1.26 -24.40 -10.66
C CYS A 187 -2.40 -24.45 -11.69
N ASP A 188 -2.74 -23.30 -12.29
CA ASP A 188 -3.86 -23.17 -13.21
C ASP A 188 -3.47 -23.69 -14.61
N LYS A 189 -3.73 -24.97 -14.84
CA LYS A 189 -3.45 -25.62 -16.12
C LYS A 189 -4.40 -25.17 -17.22
N LEU A 190 -5.61 -24.72 -16.88
CA LEU A 190 -6.56 -24.24 -17.87
C LEU A 190 -6.05 -22.93 -18.47
N GLN A 191 -5.62 -21.98 -17.62
CA GLN A 191 -5.10 -20.71 -18.08
C GLN A 191 -3.83 -20.88 -18.94
N VAL A 192 -2.97 -21.85 -18.63
CA VAL A 192 -1.82 -22.19 -19.47
C VAL A 192 -2.24 -22.58 -20.89
N GLU A 193 -3.24 -23.45 -21.03
CA GLU A 193 -3.72 -23.91 -22.33
C GLU A 193 -4.49 -22.81 -23.09
N GLU A 194 -5.12 -21.85 -22.40
CA GLU A 194 -5.75 -20.68 -23.04
C GLU A 194 -4.73 -19.66 -23.58
N ILE A 195 -3.49 -19.68 -23.10
CA ILE A 195 -2.41 -18.80 -23.56
C ILE A 195 -1.66 -19.39 -24.76
N LYS A 196 -1.64 -20.73 -24.89
CA LYS A 196 -1.07 -21.45 -26.04
C LYS A 196 -1.96 -21.32 -27.28
#